data_AF-A0A3C0B4U0-F1
#
_entry.id   AF-A0A3C0B4U0-F1
#
_cell.length_a   1.000
_cell.length_b   1.000
_cell.length_c   1.000
_cell.angle_alpha   90.00
_cell.angle_beta   90.00
_cell.angle_gamma   90.00
#
_symmetry.space_group_name_H-M   'P 1'
#
loop_
_entity.id
_entity.type
_entity.pdbx_description
1 polymer ?
#
loop_
_entity_poly.entity_id
_entity_poly.type
_entity_poly.pdbx_seq_one_letter_code
_entity_poly.pdbx_strand_id
1 'polypeptide(L)'
;TTQILADFLTMMEHTDKPLSQVAFCYFGDAKNNMGNSLMVGAAKMGMDFRAAAPKSCWPNEELVATCREIAKETGAKITLTESVEEGAKGCDFLYTDVWVSMGEPASVWEERIKLLKPYQVNMDVVRMTGNPKVKFLHCLPAFHNRDTTIGEEIYQKYGIDSMEVTEEVFESPISVVFDEAENRLHTIKAVMVATLGS
;
A
#
# COMPACT_ATOMS: atom_id res chain seq x y z
N THR A 1 5.73 -10.88 6.15
CA THR A 1 6.46 -9.71 6.71
C THR A 1 5.81 -9.31 8.02
N THR A 2 6.55 -8.71 8.96
CA THR A 2 5.97 -8.13 10.20
C THR A 2 5.19 -6.85 9.94
N GLN A 3 5.45 -6.19 8.79
CA GLN A 3 4.83 -4.93 8.39
C GLN A 3 3.30 -4.95 8.49
N ILE A 4 2.65 -6.01 7.99
CA ILE A 4 1.17 -6.08 7.94
C ILE A 4 0.50 -5.99 9.31
N LEU A 5 1.17 -6.48 10.37
CA LEU A 5 0.64 -6.33 11.72
C LEU A 5 0.65 -4.86 12.14
N ALA A 6 1.71 -4.11 11.81
CA ALA A 6 1.81 -2.68 12.07
C ALA A 6 0.78 -1.90 11.25
N ASP A 7 0.61 -2.25 9.98
CA ASP A 7 -0.37 -1.63 9.09
C ASP A 7 -1.78 -1.81 9.66
N PHE A 8 -2.15 -3.02 10.08
CA PHE A 8 -3.48 -3.29 10.63
C PHE A 8 -3.70 -2.68 12.02
N LEU A 9 -2.67 -2.64 12.87
CA LEU A 9 -2.73 -1.91 14.13
C LEU A 9 -3.01 -0.42 13.87
N THR A 10 -2.29 0.17 12.92
CA THR A 10 -2.46 1.58 12.53
C THR A 10 -3.86 1.82 11.95
N MET A 11 -4.35 0.92 11.09
CA MET A 11 -5.71 1.00 10.58
C MET A 11 -6.74 0.98 11.71
N MET A 12 -6.57 0.11 12.71
CA MET A 12 -7.46 0.04 13.88
C MET A 12 -7.44 1.31 14.74
N GLU A 13 -6.28 1.96 14.86
CA GLU A 13 -6.13 3.19 15.64
C GLU A 13 -6.75 4.42 14.93
N HIS A 14 -6.79 4.39 13.60
CA HIS A 14 -7.26 5.50 12.76
C HIS A 14 -8.67 5.31 12.18
N THR A 15 -9.41 4.30 12.64
CA THR A 15 -10.82 4.08 12.26
C THR A 15 -11.66 3.57 13.42
N ASP A 16 -12.92 3.99 13.49
CA ASP A 16 -13.89 3.46 14.46
C ASP A 16 -14.48 2.10 14.02
N LYS A 17 -14.08 1.61 12.84
CA LYS A 17 -14.60 0.37 12.25
C LYS A 17 -13.79 -0.84 12.71
N PRO A 18 -14.44 -2.01 12.90
CA PRO A 18 -13.68 -3.26 12.96
C PRO A 18 -12.98 -3.50 11.60
N LEU A 19 -11.81 -4.16 11.62
CA LEU A 19 -11.03 -4.42 10.40
C LEU A 19 -11.84 -5.10 9.29
N SER A 20 -12.76 -6.00 9.63
CA SER A 20 -13.63 -6.67 8.65
C SER A 20 -14.61 -5.75 7.91
N GLN A 21 -14.70 -4.48 8.29
CA GLN A 21 -15.49 -3.44 7.62
C GLN A 21 -14.61 -2.33 7.02
N VAL A 22 -13.28 -2.48 7.09
CA VAL A 22 -12.33 -1.55 6.50
C VAL A 22 -12.09 -1.94 5.05
N ALA A 23 -12.20 -0.95 4.16
CA ALA A 23 -11.80 -1.08 2.76
C ALA A 23 -10.50 -0.32 2.51
N PHE A 24 -9.55 -0.95 1.82
CA PHE A 24 -8.32 -0.28 1.43
C PHE A 24 -7.83 -0.73 0.07
N CYS A 25 -7.09 0.15 -0.61
CA CYS A 25 -6.52 -0.15 -1.91
C CYS A 25 -5.01 0.05 -1.91
N TYR A 26 -4.31 -0.96 -2.41
CA TYR A 26 -2.90 -0.89 -2.76
C TYR A 26 -2.75 -0.44 -4.21
N PHE A 27 -2.01 0.65 -4.45
CA PHE A 27 -1.73 1.20 -5.77
C PHE A 27 -0.29 0.91 -6.20
N GLY A 28 -0.09 0.54 -7.46
CA GLY A 28 1.25 0.33 -8.03
C GLY A 28 1.61 -1.14 -8.22
N ASP A 29 2.84 -1.54 -7.87
CA ASP A 29 3.29 -2.94 -8.08
C ASP A 29 2.78 -3.86 -6.96
N ALA A 30 1.62 -4.50 -7.18
CA ALA A 30 1.03 -5.42 -6.21
C ALA A 30 1.67 -6.82 -6.24
N LYS A 31 2.61 -7.07 -7.16
CA LYS A 31 3.35 -8.33 -7.32
C LYS A 31 4.64 -8.35 -6.48
N ASN A 32 4.67 -7.62 -5.38
CA ASN A 32 5.78 -7.60 -4.44
C ASN A 32 5.38 -8.25 -3.10
N ASN A 33 6.31 -8.26 -2.15
CA ASN A 33 6.10 -8.80 -0.81
C ASN A 33 4.97 -8.07 -0.05
N MET A 34 4.82 -6.75 -0.24
CA MET A 34 3.79 -5.93 0.40
C MET A 34 2.41 -6.23 -0.13
N GLY A 35 2.19 -6.13 -1.44
CA GLY A 35 0.90 -6.47 -2.08
C GLY A 35 0.44 -7.90 -1.76
N ASN A 36 1.36 -8.87 -1.81
CA ASN A 36 1.07 -10.25 -1.42
C ASN A 36 0.68 -10.37 0.06
N SER A 37 1.44 -9.75 0.97
CA SER A 37 1.20 -9.88 2.40
C SER A 37 -0.05 -9.13 2.87
N LEU A 38 -0.34 -7.95 2.30
CA LEU A 38 -1.57 -7.20 2.53
C LEU A 38 -2.79 -8.00 2.08
N MET A 39 -2.74 -8.63 0.90
CA MET A 39 -3.82 -9.48 0.41
C MET A 39 -4.08 -10.68 1.33
N VAL A 40 -3.03 -11.37 1.76
CA VAL A 40 -3.14 -12.51 2.70
C VAL A 40 -3.71 -12.05 4.04
N GLY A 41 -3.19 -10.96 4.60
CA GLY A 41 -3.66 -10.39 5.85
C GLY A 41 -5.13 -10.00 5.79
N ALA A 42 -5.52 -9.27 4.74
CA ALA A 42 -6.90 -8.83 4.53
C ALA A 42 -7.86 -10.01 4.37
N ALA A 43 -7.45 -11.03 3.62
CA ALA A 43 -8.22 -12.27 3.47
C ALA A 43 -8.46 -12.94 4.83
N LYS A 44 -7.44 -13.00 5.70
CA LYS A 44 -7.55 -13.58 7.04
C LYS A 44 -8.39 -12.75 8.00
N MET A 45 -8.37 -11.42 7.88
CA MET A 45 -9.07 -10.50 8.77
C MET A 45 -10.49 -10.11 8.30
N GLY A 46 -10.94 -10.62 7.15
CA GLY A 46 -12.27 -10.34 6.63
C GLY A 46 -12.42 -8.97 5.96
N MET A 47 -11.32 -8.35 5.53
CA MET A 47 -11.31 -6.96 5.02
C MET A 47 -11.67 -6.87 3.53
N ASP A 48 -11.97 -5.67 3.04
CA ASP A 48 -12.07 -5.39 1.60
C ASP A 48 -10.72 -4.90 1.06
N PHE A 49 -9.94 -5.83 0.50
CA PHE A 49 -8.66 -5.56 -0.15
C PHE A 49 -8.82 -5.35 -1.65
N ARG A 50 -8.17 -4.30 -2.15
CA ARG A 50 -8.13 -3.98 -3.56
C ARG A 50 -6.70 -3.73 -4.02
N ALA A 51 -6.34 -4.24 -5.18
CA ALA A 51 -5.11 -3.86 -5.86
C ALA A 51 -5.45 -3.12 -7.16
N ALA A 52 -5.14 -1.83 -7.21
CA ALA A 52 -5.19 -1.02 -8.41
C ALA A 52 -3.80 -1.00 -9.05
N ALA A 53 -3.64 -1.84 -10.07
CA ALA A 53 -2.35 -2.13 -10.67
C ALA A 53 -2.54 -2.60 -12.11
N PRO A 54 -1.56 -2.41 -13.01
CA PRO A 54 -1.60 -3.05 -14.32
C PRO A 54 -1.57 -4.57 -14.14
N LYS A 55 -2.22 -5.33 -15.01
CA LYS A 55 -2.32 -6.80 -14.88
C LYS A 55 -0.98 -7.52 -14.70
N SER A 56 0.07 -7.02 -15.34
CA SER A 56 1.44 -7.57 -15.22
C SER A 56 2.01 -7.47 -13.79
N CYS A 57 1.48 -6.55 -12.99
CA CYS A 57 1.85 -6.26 -11.60
C CYS A 57 0.82 -6.81 -10.60
N TRP A 58 -0.11 -7.67 -11.01
CA TRP A 58 -0.99 -8.35 -10.06
C TRP A 58 -0.26 -9.47 -9.28
N PRO A 59 -0.72 -9.79 -8.06
CA PRO A 59 -0.24 -10.95 -7.32
C PRO A 59 -0.34 -12.24 -8.14
N ASN A 60 0.48 -13.23 -7.81
CA ASN A 60 0.44 -14.54 -8.46
C ASN A 60 -0.96 -15.17 -8.35
N GLU A 61 -1.48 -15.72 -9.45
CA GLU A 61 -2.84 -16.28 -9.54
C GLU A 61 -3.12 -17.38 -8.50
N GLU A 62 -2.13 -18.22 -8.17
CA GLU A 62 -2.26 -19.28 -7.16
C GLU A 62 -2.47 -18.69 -5.76
N LEU A 63 -1.74 -17.61 -5.45
CA LEU A 63 -1.90 -16.89 -4.19
C LEU A 63 -3.27 -16.19 -4.13
N VAL A 64 -3.71 -15.58 -5.24
CA VAL A 64 -5.03 -14.94 -5.33
C VAL A 64 -6.13 -15.98 -5.12
N ALA A 65 -6.03 -17.15 -5.76
CA ALA A 65 -6.98 -18.24 -5.58
C ALA A 65 -7.04 -18.69 -4.11
N THR A 66 -5.88 -18.90 -3.48
CA THR A 66 -5.79 -19.25 -2.06
C THR A 66 -6.46 -18.20 -1.17
N CYS A 67 -6.19 -16.91 -1.41
CA CYS A 67 -6.77 -15.84 -0.61
C CYS A 67 -8.29 -15.73 -0.82
N ARG A 68 -8.79 -15.99 -2.04
CA ARG A 68 -10.23 -16.04 -2.33
C ARG A 68 -10.92 -17.22 -1.66
N GLU A 69 -10.28 -18.37 -1.52
CA GLU A 69 -10.83 -19.48 -0.73
C GLU A 69 -10.95 -19.10 0.74
N ILE A 70 -9.91 -18.50 1.33
CA ILE A 70 -9.96 -17.97 2.71
C ILE A 70 -11.07 -16.94 2.86
N ALA A 71 -11.23 -16.05 1.87
CA ALA A 71 -12.25 -15.00 1.89
C ALA A 71 -13.69 -15.53 1.96
N LYS A 72 -13.95 -16.75 1.46
CA LYS A 72 -15.27 -17.40 1.61
C LYS A 72 -15.63 -17.70 3.05
N GLU A 73 -14.63 -17.95 3.90
CA GLU A 73 -14.82 -18.24 5.32
C GLU A 73 -14.89 -16.96 6.15
N THR A 74 -14.08 -15.95 5.82
CA THR A 74 -13.94 -14.72 6.62
C THR A 74 -14.88 -13.59 6.19
N GLY A 75 -15.46 -13.67 4.99
CA GLY A 75 -16.25 -12.60 4.40
C GLY A 75 -15.42 -11.49 3.73
N ALA A 76 -14.10 -11.67 3.61
CA ALA A 76 -13.23 -10.72 2.92
C ALA A 76 -13.62 -10.53 1.45
N LYS A 77 -13.23 -9.40 0.87
CA LYS A 77 -13.35 -9.11 -0.56
C LYS A 77 -11.97 -8.86 -1.15
N ILE A 78 -11.70 -9.44 -2.32
CA ILE A 78 -10.42 -9.33 -3.01
C ILE A 78 -10.68 -8.90 -4.45
N THR A 79 -10.38 -7.63 -4.73
CA THR A 79 -10.55 -7.01 -6.04
C THR A 79 -9.20 -6.70 -6.67
N LEU A 80 -8.97 -7.15 -7.90
CA LEU A 80 -7.81 -6.76 -8.70
C LEU A 80 -8.34 -5.99 -9.91
N THR A 81 -7.89 -4.76 -10.09
CA THR A 81 -8.38 -3.87 -11.16
C THR A 81 -7.25 -3.04 -11.75
N GLU A 82 -7.39 -2.68 -13.02
CA GLU A 82 -6.52 -1.72 -13.70
C GLU A 82 -7.08 -0.28 -13.59
N SER A 83 -8.24 -0.10 -12.95
CA SER A 83 -8.88 1.20 -12.74
C SER A 83 -8.53 1.78 -11.38
N VAL A 84 -7.82 2.92 -11.39
CA VAL A 84 -7.49 3.69 -10.17
C VAL A 84 -8.76 4.17 -9.47
N GLU A 85 -9.75 4.64 -10.23
CA GLU A 85 -11.02 5.11 -9.67
C GLU A 85 -11.79 3.98 -8.98
N GLU A 86 -11.88 2.81 -9.62
CA GLU A 86 -12.54 1.63 -9.03
C GLU A 86 -11.82 1.17 -7.76
N GLY A 87 -10.48 1.16 -7.79
CA GLY A 87 -9.66 0.85 -6.63
C GLY A 87 -9.91 1.79 -5.47
N ALA A 88 -9.86 3.11 -5.71
CA ALA A 88 -9.93 4.15 -4.68
C ALA A 88 -11.33 4.32 -4.07
N LYS A 89 -12.39 4.12 -4.84
CA LYS A 89 -13.76 4.51 -4.47
C LYS A 89 -14.23 3.92 -3.14
N GLY A 90 -14.49 4.78 -2.15
CA GLY A 90 -14.99 4.40 -0.84
C GLY A 90 -13.95 3.76 0.08
N CYS A 91 -12.66 3.78 -0.26
CA CYS A 91 -11.61 3.29 0.63
C CYS A 91 -11.50 4.15 1.89
N ASP A 92 -11.21 3.48 3.00
CA ASP A 92 -10.80 4.09 4.27
C ASP A 92 -9.29 4.37 4.26
N PHE A 93 -8.50 3.52 3.61
CA PHE A 93 -7.05 3.67 3.51
C PHE A 93 -6.56 3.51 2.07
N LEU A 94 -5.62 4.36 1.68
CA LEU A 94 -4.84 4.24 0.45
C LEU A 94 -3.43 3.79 0.83
N TYR A 95 -2.92 2.79 0.13
CA TYR A 95 -1.59 2.23 0.37
C TYR A 95 -0.80 2.23 -0.94
N THR A 96 0.48 2.56 -0.88
CA THR A 96 1.41 2.30 -1.99
C THR A 96 2.80 1.98 -1.45
N ASP A 97 3.69 1.56 -2.32
CA ASP A 97 5.09 1.26 -2.02
C ASP A 97 5.94 1.64 -3.25
N VAL A 98 7.24 1.72 -3.06
CA VAL A 98 8.20 2.04 -4.12
C VAL A 98 8.03 1.10 -5.32
N TRP A 99 8.02 1.68 -6.51
CA TRP A 99 7.81 0.92 -7.75
C TRP A 99 9.04 0.16 -8.21
N VAL A 100 10.21 0.50 -7.68
CA VAL A 100 11.51 -0.04 -8.09
C VAL A 100 12.31 -0.35 -6.84
N SER A 101 12.99 -1.49 -6.87
CA SER A 101 13.87 -1.86 -5.76
C SER A 101 15.23 -1.21 -5.90
N MET A 102 15.84 -0.82 -4.78
CA MET A 102 17.22 -0.35 -4.75
C MET A 102 18.14 -1.44 -5.29
N GLY A 103 18.84 -1.15 -6.40
CA GLY A 103 19.75 -2.07 -7.08
C GLY A 103 19.25 -2.62 -8.42
N GLU A 104 18.00 -2.39 -8.80
CA GLU A 104 17.52 -2.75 -10.14
C GLU A 104 18.20 -1.89 -11.22
N PRO A 105 18.50 -2.47 -12.41
CA PRO A 105 19.15 -1.74 -13.49
C PRO A 105 18.34 -0.52 -13.93
N ALA A 106 19.03 0.57 -14.25
CA ALA A 106 18.42 1.84 -14.61
C ALA A 106 17.53 1.80 -15.87
N SER A 107 17.66 0.74 -16.69
CA SER A 107 16.78 0.46 -17.84
C SER A 107 15.39 -0.03 -17.41
N VAL A 108 15.30 -0.79 -16.30
CA VAL A 108 14.03 -1.29 -15.74
C VAL A 108 13.21 -0.14 -15.17
N TRP A 109 13.88 0.88 -14.61
CA TRP A 109 13.24 2.03 -13.99
C TRP A 109 12.38 2.82 -14.98
N GLU A 110 12.87 3.05 -16.21
CA GLU A 110 12.13 3.86 -17.18
C GLU A 110 10.80 3.19 -17.59
N GLU A 111 10.84 1.89 -17.87
CA GLU A 111 9.64 1.12 -18.22
C GLU A 111 8.68 1.03 -17.04
N ARG A 112 9.18 0.76 -15.83
CA ARG A 112 8.35 0.69 -14.61
C ARG A 112 7.71 2.02 -14.26
N ILE A 113 8.45 3.12 -14.33
CA ILE A 113 7.92 4.46 -14.09
C ILE A 113 6.79 4.76 -15.07
N LYS A 114 6.99 4.54 -16.38
CA LYS A 114 5.93 4.76 -17.37
C LYS A 114 4.70 3.91 -17.12
N LEU A 115 4.89 2.65 -16.73
CA LEU A 115 3.82 1.69 -16.47
C LEU A 115 3.01 2.04 -15.20
N LEU A 116 3.69 2.50 -14.14
CA LEU A 116 3.10 2.66 -12.81
C LEU A 116 2.73 4.11 -12.48
N LYS A 117 3.22 5.10 -13.22
CA LYS A 117 2.87 6.52 -13.04
C LYS A 117 1.36 6.80 -12.99
N PRO A 118 0.50 6.14 -13.79
CA PRO A 118 -0.95 6.32 -13.67
C PRO A 118 -1.53 5.96 -12.30
N TYR A 119 -0.83 5.13 -11.52
CA TYR A 119 -1.24 4.65 -10.20
C TYR A 119 -0.58 5.42 -9.04
N GLN A 120 0.09 6.55 -9.32
CA GLN A 120 0.64 7.41 -8.27
C GLN A 120 -0.47 7.88 -7.32
N VAL A 121 -0.25 7.72 -6.03
CA VAL A 121 -1.16 8.26 -5.02
C VAL A 121 -0.93 9.76 -4.91
N ASN A 122 -1.87 10.52 -5.48
CA ASN A 122 -1.90 11.97 -5.47
C ASN A 122 -3.27 12.45 -4.95
N MET A 123 -3.46 13.77 -4.84
CA MET A 123 -4.72 14.32 -4.33
C MET A 123 -5.94 13.99 -5.21
N ASP A 124 -5.77 13.70 -6.49
CA ASP A 124 -6.87 13.24 -7.33
C ASP A 124 -7.33 11.84 -6.92
N VAL A 125 -6.40 10.91 -6.64
CA VAL A 125 -6.71 9.59 -6.08
C VAL A 125 -7.39 9.71 -4.72
N VAL A 126 -6.91 10.61 -3.86
CA VAL A 126 -7.55 10.92 -2.56
C VAL A 126 -9.00 11.38 -2.76
N ARG A 127 -9.26 12.26 -3.72
CA ARG A 127 -10.61 12.74 -4.05
C ARG A 127 -11.49 11.64 -4.64
N MET A 128 -10.94 10.74 -5.47
CA MET A 128 -11.67 9.60 -6.06
C MET A 128 -12.24 8.66 -5.01
N THR A 129 -11.68 8.64 -3.79
CA THR A 129 -12.27 7.86 -2.69
C THR A 129 -13.68 8.32 -2.32
N GLY A 130 -13.98 9.62 -2.48
CA GLY A 130 -15.21 10.22 -1.95
C GLY A 130 -15.31 10.16 -0.41
N ASN A 131 -14.25 9.78 0.28
CA ASN A 131 -14.21 9.65 1.73
C ASN A 131 -13.36 10.77 2.35
N PRO A 132 -13.96 11.77 3.03
CA PRO A 132 -13.22 12.88 3.63
C PRO A 132 -12.34 12.45 4.82
N LYS A 133 -12.53 11.22 5.34
CA LYS A 133 -11.73 10.65 6.44
C LYS A 133 -10.65 9.67 5.96
N VAL A 134 -10.46 9.54 4.65
CA VAL A 134 -9.45 8.63 4.10
C VAL A 134 -8.07 8.91 4.70
N LYS A 135 -7.31 7.84 4.95
CA LYS A 135 -5.93 7.90 5.41
C LYS A 135 -4.98 7.32 4.37
N PHE A 136 -3.72 7.73 4.43
CA PHE A 136 -2.65 7.25 3.56
C PHE A 136 -1.58 6.52 4.36
N LEU A 137 -1.18 5.35 3.87
CA LEU A 137 -0.18 4.44 4.43
C LEU A 137 0.91 4.14 3.39
N HIS A 138 2.12 3.88 3.87
CA HIS A 138 3.30 3.56 3.07
C HIS A 138 4.37 2.95 3.99
N CYS A 139 4.91 1.77 3.64
CA CYS A 139 5.84 1.02 4.51
C CYS A 139 7.20 1.70 4.77
N LEU A 140 7.53 2.70 3.96
CA LEU A 140 8.78 3.48 3.93
C LEU A 140 10.02 2.67 3.53
N PRO A 141 11.06 3.31 2.98
CA PRO A 141 11.15 4.72 2.57
C PRO A 141 10.26 5.04 1.36
N ALA A 142 9.89 6.31 1.18
CA ALA A 142 9.09 6.80 0.05
C ALA A 142 9.88 7.83 -0.79
N PHE A 143 9.67 7.85 -2.10
CA PHE A 143 10.18 8.84 -3.05
C PHE A 143 9.10 9.91 -3.33
N HIS A 144 8.81 10.72 -2.31
CA HIS A 144 7.74 11.72 -2.32
C HIS A 144 8.19 13.12 -2.77
N ASN A 145 9.49 13.40 -2.77
CA ASN A 145 10.10 14.65 -3.25
C ASN A 145 11.56 14.46 -3.73
N ARG A 146 12.27 15.59 -3.92
CA ARG A 146 13.64 15.67 -4.45
C ARG A 146 14.74 15.81 -3.40
N ASP A 147 14.40 15.84 -2.11
CA ASP A 147 15.36 16.21 -1.05
C ASP A 147 16.37 15.10 -0.75
N THR A 148 16.20 13.92 -1.35
CA THR A 148 17.16 12.82 -1.30
C THR A 148 18.00 12.77 -2.57
N THR A 149 19.23 12.24 -2.46
CA THR A 149 20.12 12.07 -3.64
C THR A 149 19.43 11.30 -4.76
N ILE A 150 18.72 10.22 -4.43
CA ILE A 150 18.00 9.41 -5.42
C ILE A 150 16.80 10.18 -5.98
N GLY A 151 16.06 10.92 -5.15
CA GLY A 151 14.95 11.78 -5.60
C GLY A 151 15.39 12.84 -6.61
N GLU A 152 16.52 13.51 -6.36
CA GLU A 152 17.10 14.47 -7.31
C GLU A 152 17.55 13.76 -8.60
N GLU A 153 18.18 12.60 -8.52
CA GLU A 153 18.56 11.81 -9.70
C GLU A 153 17.35 11.39 -10.54
N ILE A 154 16.25 10.98 -9.90
CA ILE A 154 14.98 10.67 -10.56
C ILE A 154 14.46 11.89 -11.31
N TYR A 155 14.46 13.06 -10.68
CA TYR A 155 14.02 14.30 -11.32
C TYR A 155 14.89 14.65 -12.53
N GLN A 156 16.21 14.64 -12.38
CA GLN A 156 17.14 14.97 -13.47
C GLN A 156 17.01 14.00 -14.66
N LYS A 157 16.72 12.73 -14.39
CA LYS A 157 16.66 11.69 -15.43
C LYS A 157 15.28 11.52 -16.07
N TYR A 158 14.21 11.62 -15.29
CA TYR A 158 12.85 11.28 -15.71
C TYR A 158 11.88 12.47 -15.68
N GLY A 159 12.29 13.61 -15.13
CA GLY A 159 11.48 14.83 -15.09
C GLY A 159 10.26 14.74 -14.17
N ILE A 160 10.30 13.88 -13.16
CA ILE A 160 9.24 13.73 -12.16
C ILE A 160 9.77 14.12 -10.77
N ASP A 161 9.01 14.95 -10.05
CA ASP A 161 9.39 15.39 -8.70
C ASP A 161 9.14 14.32 -7.62
N SER A 162 8.26 13.36 -7.91
CA SER A 162 7.92 12.26 -7.01
C SER A 162 7.47 11.00 -7.76
N MET A 163 7.61 9.84 -7.13
CA MET A 163 7.30 8.52 -7.70
C MET A 163 5.94 8.00 -7.23
N GLU A 164 5.89 7.08 -6.26
CA GLU A 164 4.67 6.38 -5.86
C GLU A 164 3.63 7.25 -5.16
N VAL A 165 4.08 8.33 -4.52
CA VAL A 165 3.23 9.30 -3.82
C VAL A 165 3.72 10.72 -4.08
N THR A 166 2.82 11.70 -4.09
CA THR A 166 3.17 13.13 -4.13
C THR A 166 3.45 13.69 -2.75
N GLU A 167 4.38 14.65 -2.64
CA GLU A 167 4.65 15.43 -1.42
C GLU A 167 3.36 15.89 -0.72
N GLU A 168 2.42 16.43 -1.49
CA GLU A 168 1.16 16.96 -0.95
C GLU A 168 0.37 15.90 -0.18
N VAL A 169 0.36 14.64 -0.63
CA VAL A 169 -0.29 13.54 0.08
C VAL A 169 0.57 13.11 1.27
N PHE A 170 1.88 12.94 1.05
CA PHE A 170 2.80 12.41 2.05
C PHE A 170 2.89 13.28 3.30
N GLU A 171 2.92 14.61 3.13
CA GLU A 171 2.99 15.60 4.21
C GLU A 171 1.61 16.09 4.69
N SER A 172 0.52 15.56 4.11
CA SER A 172 -0.82 15.97 4.53
C SER A 172 -1.25 15.35 5.87
N PRO A 173 -2.27 15.92 6.55
CA PRO A 173 -2.87 15.32 7.74
C PRO A 173 -3.58 13.96 7.52
N ILE A 174 -3.73 13.51 6.28
CA ILE A 174 -4.25 12.17 6.00
C ILE A 174 -3.16 11.10 6.04
N SER A 175 -1.89 11.50 5.91
CA SER A 175 -0.75 10.60 6.01
C SER A 175 -0.55 10.16 7.46
N VAL A 176 -0.51 8.84 7.67
CA VAL A 176 -0.27 8.22 8.97
C VAL A 176 0.96 7.30 8.93
N VAL A 177 1.85 7.55 7.97
CA VAL A 177 3.05 6.74 7.69
C VAL A 177 4.04 6.68 8.85
N PHE A 178 4.08 7.72 9.70
CA PHE A 178 4.96 7.74 10.87
C PHE A 178 4.39 6.94 12.05
N ASP A 179 3.07 6.99 12.26
CA ASP A 179 2.39 6.10 13.21
C ASP A 179 2.54 4.63 12.76
N GLU A 180 2.37 4.36 11.46
CA GLU A 180 2.65 3.06 10.85
C GLU A 180 4.09 2.59 11.11
N ALA A 181 5.06 3.48 10.94
CA ALA A 181 6.46 3.19 11.18
C ALA A 181 6.76 2.88 12.66
N GLU A 182 6.18 3.66 13.60
CA GLU A 182 6.30 3.42 15.04
C GLU A 182 5.69 2.06 15.41
N ASN A 183 4.51 1.75 14.87
CA ASN A 183 3.78 0.50 15.14
C ASN A 183 4.53 -0.77 14.74
N ARG A 184 5.57 -0.67 13.90
CA ARG A 184 6.51 -1.78 13.64
C ARG A 184 7.20 -2.25 14.93
N LEU A 185 7.62 -1.33 15.80
CA LEU A 185 8.24 -1.66 17.08
C LEU A 185 7.29 -2.45 17.98
N HIS A 186 6.04 -1.98 18.09
CA HIS A 186 5.03 -2.55 18.98
C HIS A 186 4.60 -3.95 18.53
N THR A 187 4.42 -4.14 17.23
CA THR A 187 3.97 -5.42 16.67
C THR A 187 5.09 -6.46 16.65
N ILE A 188 6.34 -6.06 16.37
CA ILE A 188 7.50 -6.96 16.53
C ILE A 188 7.63 -7.40 18.00
N LYS A 189 7.48 -6.47 18.95
CA LYS A 189 7.48 -6.79 20.39
C LYS A 189 6.37 -7.80 20.73
N ALA A 190 5.16 -7.62 20.21
CA ALA A 190 4.05 -8.55 20.44
C ALA A 190 4.38 -9.96 19.92
N VAL A 191 4.96 -10.08 18.73
CA VAL A 191 5.39 -11.37 18.17
C VAL A 191 6.45 -12.04 19.05
N MET A 192 7.46 -11.29 19.49
CA MET A 192 8.52 -11.82 20.36
C MET A 192 7.96 -12.27 21.71
N VAL A 193 7.10 -11.48 22.35
CA VAL A 193 6.47 -11.85 23.63
C VAL A 193 5.58 -13.08 23.47
N ALA A 194 4.76 -13.15 22.42
CA ALA A 194 3.87 -14.28 22.21
C ALA A 194 4.61 -15.60 21.92
N THR A 195 5.80 -15.54 21.32
CA THR A 195 6.56 -16.73 20.91
C THR A 195 7.67 -17.12 21.88
N LEU A 196 8.24 -16.17 22.60
CA LEU A 196 9.41 -16.36 23.48
C LEU A 196 9.22 -15.79 24.89
N GLY A 197 8.08 -15.14 25.18
CA GLY A 197 7.78 -14.60 26.50
C GLY A 197 7.52 -15.69 27.53
N SER A 198 7.94 -15.42 28.77
CA SER A 198 7.73 -16.28 29.93
C SER A 198 6.51 -15.85 30.74
#